data_AF-A0A432G271-F1
#
_entry.id   AF-A0A432G271-F1
#
_cell.length_a   1.000
_cell.length_b   1.000
_cell.length_c   1.000
_cell.angle_alpha   90.00
_cell.angle_beta   90.00
_cell.angle_gamma   90.00
#
_symmetry.space_group_name_H-M   'P 1'
#
loop_
_entity.id
_entity.type
_entity.pdbx_description
1 polymer ?
#
loop_
_entity_poly.entity_id
_entity_poly.type
_entity_poly.pdbx_seq_one_letter_code
_entity_poly.pdbx_strand_id
1 'polypeptide(L)'
;IFSSAFITTALNPKSIVFFLAFIPQFIEPELPFTTQAVILGATFFVLAIISVLGYAALAIYAGQQLHLPLIQRWTHRIGGGLLIGAGGMTAVTS
;
A
#
# COMPACT_ATOMS: atom_id res chain seq x y z
N ILE A 1 -1.81 -21.14 -0.65
CA ILE A 1 -2.43 -19.89 -0.13
C ILE A 1 -1.38 -18.77 -0.02
N PHE A 2 -0.35 -18.89 0.83
CA PHE A 2 0.71 -17.88 0.94
C PHE A 2 1.46 -17.62 -0.37
N SER A 3 1.88 -18.67 -1.10
CA SER A 3 2.56 -18.50 -2.39
C SER A 3 1.66 -17.83 -3.43
N SER A 4 0.37 -18.20 -3.48
CA SER A 4 -0.61 -17.59 -4.38
C SER A 4 -0.81 -16.10 -4.05
N ALA A 5 -0.98 -15.76 -2.77
CA ALA A 5 -1.10 -14.36 -2.34
C ALA A 5 0.18 -13.56 -2.63
N PHE A 6 1.35 -14.13 -2.35
CA PHE A 6 2.64 -13.51 -2.67
C PHE A 6 2.77 -13.25 -4.17
N ILE A 7 2.46 -14.24 -5.01
CA ILE A 7 2.50 -14.11 -6.47
C ILE A 7 1.49 -13.08 -6.95
N THR A 8 0.26 -13.06 -6.43
CA THR A 8 -0.76 -12.06 -6.82
C THR A 8 -0.35 -10.64 -6.42
N THR A 9 0.27 -10.46 -5.25
CA THR A 9 0.77 -9.16 -4.81
C THR A 9 2.03 -8.72 -5.57
N ALA A 10 2.97 -9.64 -5.81
CA ALA A 10 4.19 -9.37 -6.56
C ALA A 10 3.89 -9.07 -8.03
N LEU A 11 2.93 -9.79 -8.63
CA LEU A 11 2.46 -9.58 -9.99
C LEU A 11 1.31 -8.58 -10.07
N ASN A 12 1.19 -7.66 -9.11
CA ASN A 12 0.15 -6.65 -9.16
C ASN A 12 0.38 -5.75 -10.40
N PRO A 13 -0.50 -5.81 -11.42
CA PRO A 13 -0.26 -5.12 -12.68
C PRO A 13 -0.22 -3.60 -12.50
N LYS A 14 -0.91 -3.07 -11.48
CA LYS A 14 -0.88 -1.64 -11.15
C LYS A 14 0.53 -1.21 -10.72
N SER A 15 1.19 -2.00 -9.87
CA SER A 15 2.55 -1.71 -9.40
C SER A 15 3.56 -1.79 -10.55
N ILE A 16 3.44 -2.82 -11.40
CA ILE A 16 4.32 -2.99 -12.56
C ILE A 16 4.18 -1.82 -13.54
N VAL A 17 2.95 -1.45 -13.90
CA VAL A 17 2.67 -0.32 -14.80
C VAL A 17 3.17 0.99 -14.21
N PHE A 18 3.02 1.20 -12.90
CA PHE A 18 3.58 2.36 -12.21
C PHE A 18 5.10 2.41 -12.36
N PHE A 19 5.82 1.33 -12.02
CA PHE A 19 7.27 1.31 -12.19
C PHE A 19 7.70 1.52 -13.64
N LEU A 20 7.03 0.89 -14.60
CA LEU A 20 7.35 1.04 -16.02
C LEU A 20 7.11 2.47 -16.53
N ALA A 21 6.14 3.19 -15.99
CA ALA A 21 5.85 4.57 -16.37
C ALA A 21 6.83 5.57 -15.73
N PHE A 22 7.24 5.33 -14.48
CA PHE A 22 8.05 6.28 -13.72
C PHE A 22 9.56 6.01 -13.82
N ILE A 23 10.02 4.76 -13.79
CA ILE A 23 11.46 4.44 -13.80
C ILE A 23 12.20 5.06 -15.01
N PRO A 24 11.70 4.94 -16.26
CA PRO A 24 12.40 5.51 -17.42
C PRO A 24 12.58 7.02 -17.35
N GLN A 25 11.71 7.74 -16.62
CA GLN A 25 11.80 9.19 -16.46
C GLN A 25 12.99 9.63 -15.60
N PHE A 26 13.55 8.72 -14.79
CA PHE A 26 14.66 8.99 -13.88
C PHE A 26 15.97 8.32 -14.31
N ILE A 27 15.99 7.63 -15.46
CA ILE A 27 17.17 6.94 -15.96
C ILE A 27 17.79 7.74 -17.10
N GLU A 28 19.08 8.00 -16.98
CA GLU A 28 19.90 8.58 -18.03
C GLU A 28 20.41 7.47 -18.97
N PRO A 29 20.07 7.51 -20.28
CA PRO A 29 20.43 6.43 -21.21
C PRO A 29 21.93 6.24 -21.44
N GLU A 30 22.72 7.29 -21.21
CA GLU A 30 24.17 7.29 -21.44
C GLU A 30 24.98 6.67 -20.28
N LEU A 31 24.33 6.44 -19.13
CA LEU A 31 24.97 5.91 -17.93
C LEU A 31 24.60 4.42 -17.70
N PRO A 32 25.41 3.67 -16.90
CA PRO A 32 25.12 2.27 -16.61
C PRO A 32 23.76 2.07 -15.93
N PHE A 33 22.86 1.35 -16.60
CA PHE A 33 21.48 1.09 -16.12
C PHE A 33 21.46 0.44 -14.73
N THR A 34 22.27 -0.60 -14.51
CA THR A 34 22.23 -1.39 -13.27
C THR A 34 22.47 -0.55 -12.02
N THR A 35 23.46 0.35 -12.07
CA THR A 35 23.77 1.24 -10.93
C THR A 35 22.61 2.16 -10.63
N GLN A 36 22.02 2.79 -11.66
CA GLN A 36 20.88 3.68 -11.52
C GLN A 36 19.65 2.92 -10.98
N ALA A 37 19.36 1.75 -11.52
CA ALA A 37 18.24 0.91 -11.11
C ALA A 37 18.36 0.46 -9.64
N VAL A 38 19.57 0.08 -9.20
CA VAL A 38 19.81 -0.30 -7.79
C VAL A 38 19.62 0.89 -6.86
N ILE A 39 20.14 2.08 -7.21
CA ILE A 39 19.98 3.29 -6.39
C ILE A 39 18.51 3.71 -6.30
N LEU A 40 17.81 3.77 -7.44
CA LEU A 40 16.39 4.11 -7.49
C LEU A 40 15.54 3.11 -6.72
N GLY A 41 15.77 1.80 -6.94
CA GLY A 41 15.07 0.73 -6.25
C GLY A 41 15.29 0.75 -4.74
N ALA A 42 16.54 0.93 -4.29
CA ALA A 42 16.87 1.04 -2.88
C ALA A 42 16.23 2.27 -2.22
N THR A 43 16.28 3.43 -2.90
CA THR A 43 15.67 4.67 -2.41
C THR A 43 14.16 4.50 -2.24
N PHE A 44 13.49 3.95 -3.27
CA PHE A 44 12.06 3.69 -3.21
C PHE A 44 11.70 2.71 -2.08
N PHE A 45 12.49 1.64 -1.93
CA PHE A 45 12.28 0.64 -0.89
C PHE A 45 12.42 1.22 0.52
N VAL A 46 13.44 2.06 0.76
CA VAL A 46 13.63 2.75 2.03
C VAL A 46 12.47 3.69 2.32
N LEU A 47 12.03 4.49 1.35
CA LEU A 47 10.87 5.37 1.50
C LEU A 47 9.58 4.59 1.78
N ALA A 48 9.40 3.44 1.14
CA ALA A 48 8.25 2.57 1.39
C ALA A 48 8.26 2.03 2.82
N ILE A 49 9.41 1.56 3.32
CA ILE A 49 9.55 1.12 4.72
C ILE A 49 9.25 2.28 5.67
N ILE A 50 9.86 3.45 5.47
CA ILE A 50 9.63 4.63 6.31
C ILE A 50 8.14 5.00 6.32
N SER A 51 7.48 4.97 5.17
CA SER A 51 6.05 5.28 5.07
C SER A 51 5.21 4.28 5.85
N VAL A 52 5.45 2.97 5.66
CA VAL A 52 4.70 1.91 6.36
C VAL A 52 4.92 1.99 7.87
N LEU A 53 6.18 2.14 8.31
CA LEU A 53 6.49 2.26 9.73
C LEU A 53 5.96 3.56 10.33
N GLY A 54 6.00 4.66 9.58
CA GLY A 54 5.43 5.95 9.99
C GLY A 54 3.92 5.84 10.20
N TYR A 55 3.20 5.26 9.25
CA TYR A 55 1.76 5.00 9.40
C TYR A 55 1.47 4.04 10.54
N ALA A 56 2.25 2.97 10.71
CA ALA A 56 2.08 2.03 11.80
C ALA A 56 2.28 2.70 13.17
N ALA A 57 3.33 3.51 13.31
CA ALA A 57 3.60 4.26 14.54
C ALA A 57 2.49 5.26 14.85
N LEU A 58 2.01 6.00 13.84
CA LEU A 58 0.88 6.91 13.99
C LEU A 58 -0.41 6.17 14.37
N ALA A 59 -0.67 5.02 13.76
CA ALA A 59 -1.83 4.19 14.08
C ALA A 59 -1.78 3.65 15.51
N ILE A 60 -0.60 3.22 15.98
CA ILE A 60 -0.39 2.78 17.36
C ILE A 60 -0.61 3.94 18.34
N TYR A 61 0.01 5.10 18.08
CA TYR A 61 -0.13 6.28 18.92
C TYR A 61 -1.58 6.76 18.99
N ALA A 62 -2.25 6.85 17.82
CA ALA A 62 -3.66 7.16 17.75
C ALA A 62 -4.49 6.12 18.52
N GLY A 63 -4.23 4.82 18.33
CA GLY A 63 -4.91 3.75 19.06
C GLY A 63 -4.77 3.86 20.58
N GLN A 64 -3.58 4.20 21.07
CA GLN A 64 -3.28 4.40 22.50
C GLN A 64 -3.89 5.68 23.10
N GLN A 65 -4.16 6.69 22.27
CA GLN A 65 -4.86 7.92 22.69
C GLN A 65 -6.39 7.77 22.54
N LEU A 66 -6.87 6.93 21.61
CA LEU A 66 -8.28 6.71 21.27
C LEU A 66 -8.90 5.55 22.09
N HIS A 67 -8.58 5.45 23.37
CA HIS A 67 -9.22 4.51 24.32
C HIS A 67 -10.64 4.92 24.73
N LEU A 68 -11.25 5.88 24.03
CA LEU A 68 -12.65 6.25 24.27
C LEU A 68 -13.55 5.18 23.63
N PRO A 69 -14.38 4.46 24.41
CA PRO A 69 -15.25 3.39 23.91
C PRO A 69 -16.24 3.88 22.85
N LEU A 70 -16.53 5.18 22.82
CA LEU A 70 -17.33 5.81 21.78
C LEU A 70 -16.62 5.75 20.41
N ILE A 71 -15.35 6.15 20.35
CA ILE A 71 -14.58 6.22 19.10
C ILE A 71 -14.40 4.82 18.52
N GLN A 72 -14.04 3.84 19.35
CA GLN A 72 -13.89 2.44 18.92
C GLN A 72 -15.19 1.85 18.33
N ARG A 73 -16.36 2.21 18.88
CA ARG A 73 -17.67 1.79 18.37
C ARG A 73 -17.95 2.42 16.99
N TRP A 74 -17.62 3.70 16.80
CA TRP A 74 -17.83 4.37 15.52
C TRP A 74 -16.87 3.83 14.44
N THR A 75 -15.60 3.59 14.74
CA THR A 75 -14.66 2.96 13.78
C THR A 75 -15.13 1.57 13.35
N HIS A 76 -15.61 0.73 14.27
CA HIS A 76 -16.15 -0.59 13.92
C HIS A 76 -17.44 -0.49 13.09
N ARG A 77 -18.34 0.45 13.40
CA ARG A 77 -19.58 0.64 12.66
C ARG A 77 -19.35 1.19 11.25
N ILE A 78 -18.45 2.15 11.10
CA ILE A 78 -18.09 2.71 9.79
C ILE A 78 -17.37 1.64 8.96
N GLY A 79 -16.39 0.94 9.54
CA GLY A 79 -15.68 -0.14 8.84
C GLY A 79 -16.62 -1.27 8.40
N GLY A 80 -17.48 -1.75 9.31
CA GLY A 80 -18.47 -2.78 8.98
C GLY A 80 -19.51 -2.30 7.97
N GLY A 81 -20.00 -1.07 8.09
CA GLY A 81 -20.94 -0.47 7.15
C GLY A 81 -20.36 -0.31 5.75
N LEU A 82 -19.10 0.11 5.63
CA LEU A 82 -18.39 0.19 4.34
C LEU A 82 -18.23 -1.19 3.70
N LEU A 83 -17.88 -2.22 4.48
CA LEU A 83 -17.77 -3.59 3.97
C LEU A 83 -19.12 -4.15 3.51
N ILE A 84 -20.18 -3.92 4.27
CA ILE A 84 -21.54 -4.31 3.88
C ILE A 84 -21.97 -3.55 2.63
N GLY A 85 -21.69 -2.25 2.54
CA GLY A 85 -21.99 -1.43 1.36
C GLY A 85 -21.22 -1.88 0.12
N ALA A 86 -19.92 -2.18 0.25
CA ALA A 86 -19.11 -2.71 -0.83
C ALA A 86 -19.59 -4.12 -1.26
N GLY A 87 -19.96 -4.97 -0.31
CA GLY A 87 -20.59 -6.28 -0.57
C GLY A 87 -21.94 -6.17 -1.27
N GLY A 88 -22.76 -5.20 -0.88
CA GLY A 88 -24.03 -4.90 -1.55
C GLY A 88 -23.84 -4.39 -2.97
N MET A 89 -22.91 -3.44 -3.18
CA MET A 89 -22.63 -2.93 -4.52
C MET A 89 -22.10 -4.03 -5.43
N THR A 90 -21.16 -4.86 -4.96
CA THR A 90 -20.66 -6.00 -5.73
C THR A 90 -21.77 -6.99 -6.04
N ALA A 91 -22.66 -7.31 -5.10
CA ALA A 91 -23.81 -8.19 -5.35
C ALA A 91 -24.83 -7.61 -6.36
N VAL A 92 -25.00 -6.30 -6.43
CA VAL A 92 -25.87 -5.63 -7.41
C VAL A 92 -25.23 -5.51 -8.79
N THR A 93 -23.89 -5.53 -8.86
CA THR A 93 -23.12 -5.41 -10.12
C THR A 93 -22.59 -6.73 -10.66
N SER A 94 -22.76 -7.84 -9.94
CA SER A 94 -22.49 -9.22 -10.36
C SER A 94 -23.72 -9.85 -10.99
#